data_AF-A0A7S1EMX5-F1
#
_entry.id   AF-A0A7S1EMX5-F1
#
_cell.length_a   1.000
_cell.length_b   1.000
_cell.length_c   1.000
_cell.angle_alpha   90.00
_cell.angle_beta   90.00
_cell.angle_gamma   90.00
#
_symmetry.space_group_name_H-M   'P 1'
#
loop_
_entity.id
_entity.type
_entity.pdbx_description
1 polymer ?
#
loop_
_entity_poly.entity_id
_entity_poly.type
_entity_poly.pdbx_seq_one_letter_code
_entity_poly.pdbx_strand_id
1 'polypeptide(L)'
;IDAKLAHQYQVVALARRGSRLFVGGADPTDLEVIERIKFATQLQPEWVIVEHDKLVKMLSQSGASATEALESIAGGEFDFDIAEDDATPKQEAAELADVEDAPVVRFLQKMLVDAINLRASDLHFE
;
A
#
# COMPACT_ATOMS: atom_id res chain seq x y z
N ILE A 1 5.17 10.78 -11.63
CA ILE A 1 5.23 12.15 -11.05
C ILE A 1 6.09 12.02 -9.80
N ASP A 2 7.13 12.83 -9.65
CA ASP A 2 7.97 12.80 -8.43
C ASP A 2 7.13 13.20 -7.21
N ALA A 3 7.36 12.57 -6.06
CA ALA A 3 6.61 12.83 -4.83
C ALA A 3 6.71 14.32 -4.43
N LYS A 4 7.88 14.94 -4.61
CA LYS A 4 8.05 16.39 -4.37
C LYS A 4 7.15 17.25 -5.24
N LEU A 5 7.04 16.91 -6.52
CA LEU A 5 6.19 17.62 -7.48
C LEU A 5 4.70 17.42 -7.14
N ALA A 6 4.32 16.20 -6.76
CA ALA A 6 2.97 15.84 -6.35
C ALA A 6 2.52 16.62 -5.10
N HIS A 7 3.39 16.74 -4.09
CA HIS A 7 3.10 17.49 -2.86
C HIS A 7 3.10 19.01 -3.08
N GLN A 8 4.06 19.54 -3.84
CA GLN A 8 4.17 20.99 -4.08
C GLN A 8 2.94 21.55 -4.82
N TYR A 9 2.52 20.84 -5.88
CA TYR A 9 1.42 21.30 -6.73
C TYR A 9 0.08 20.64 -6.40
N GLN A 10 0.05 19.83 -5.34
CA GLN A 10 -1.14 19.09 -4.91
C GLN A 10 -1.83 18.35 -6.07
N VAL A 11 -1.04 17.51 -6.74
CA VAL A 11 -1.48 16.73 -7.90
C VAL A 11 -1.15 15.26 -7.73
N VAL A 12 -2.02 14.39 -8.21
CA VAL A 12 -1.84 12.94 -8.18
C VAL A 12 -2.02 12.35 -9.58
N ALA A 13 -1.14 11.43 -9.97
CA ALA A 13 -1.33 10.66 -11.20
C ALA A 13 -2.36 9.55 -10.95
N LEU A 14 -3.48 9.58 -11.67
CA LEU A 14 -4.57 8.62 -11.49
C LEU A 14 -4.42 7.42 -12.42
N ALA A 15 -4.17 7.68 -13.70
CA ALA A 15 -4.08 6.65 -14.71
C ALA A 15 -3.23 7.11 -15.89
N ARG A 16 -2.65 6.17 -16.63
CA ARG A 16 -1.97 6.41 -17.89
C ARG A 16 -2.63 5.58 -18.99
N ARG A 17 -3.03 6.23 -20.09
CA ARG A 17 -3.52 5.57 -21.31
C ARG A 17 -2.71 6.05 -22.50
N GLY A 18 -1.79 5.21 -22.97
CA GLY A 18 -0.91 5.53 -24.08
C GLY A 18 -0.07 6.78 -23.81
N SER A 19 -0.32 7.84 -24.58
CA SER A 19 0.32 9.16 -24.47
C SER A 19 -0.39 10.13 -23.52
N ARG A 20 -1.55 9.75 -22.97
CA ARG A 20 -2.35 10.60 -22.07
C ARG A 20 -2.16 10.17 -20.61
N LEU A 21 -1.94 11.14 -19.73
CA LEU A 21 -1.77 10.96 -18.30
C LEU A 21 -2.92 11.68 -17.58
N PHE A 22 -3.77 10.94 -16.90
CA PHE A 22 -4.84 11.52 -16.07
C PHE A 22 -4.24 12.03 -14.76
N VAL A 23 -4.37 13.33 -14.53
CA VAL A 23 -3.86 14.03 -13.35
C VAL A 23 -5.04 14.53 -12.55
N GLY A 24 -5.16 14.06 -11.32
CA GLY A 24 -6.09 14.57 -10.33
C GLY A 24 -5.52 15.78 -9.62
N GLY A 25 -6.27 16.88 -9.54
CA GLY A 25 -5.89 18.06 -8.76
C GLY A 25 -7.11 18.83 -8.25
N ALA A 26 -6.87 19.86 -7.43
CA ALA A 26 -7.91 20.77 -6.94
C ALA A 26 -8.19 21.97 -7.87
N ASP A 27 -7.15 22.60 -8.45
CA ASP A 27 -7.29 23.68 -9.44
C ASP A 27 -6.59 23.44 -10.81
N PRO A 28 -7.33 23.32 -11.94
CA PRO A 28 -6.76 23.16 -13.28
C PRO A 28 -6.22 24.45 -13.92
N THR A 29 -6.38 25.60 -13.26
CA THR A 29 -6.07 26.92 -13.84
C THR A 29 -4.56 27.20 -13.90
N ASP A 30 -3.76 26.45 -13.14
CA ASP A 30 -2.32 26.63 -13.08
C ASP A 30 -1.61 25.99 -14.29
N LEU A 31 -1.34 26.81 -15.30
CA LEU A 31 -0.66 26.40 -16.53
C LEU A 31 0.79 25.97 -16.29
N GLU A 32 1.47 26.52 -15.28
CA GLU A 32 2.85 26.17 -14.96
C GLU A 32 2.95 24.70 -14.51
N VAL A 33 1.97 24.25 -13.72
CA VAL A 33 1.86 22.85 -13.28
C VAL A 33 1.70 21.92 -14.47
N ILE A 34 0.83 22.28 -15.41
CA ILE A 34 0.57 21.50 -16.62
C ILE A 34 1.84 21.35 -17.44
N GLU A 35 2.58 22.46 -17.68
CA GLU A 35 3.84 22.44 -18.41
C GLU A 35 4.91 21.63 -17.70
N ARG A 36 5.02 21.77 -16.37
CA ARG A 36 6.03 21.06 -15.58
C ARG A 36 5.75 19.56 -15.50
N ILE A 37 4.50 19.14 -15.39
CA ILE A 37 4.11 17.73 -15.46
C ILE A 37 4.35 17.18 -16.86
N LYS A 38 3.99 17.94 -17.91
CA LYS A 38 4.25 17.55 -19.29
C LYS A 38 5.74 17.38 -19.56
N PHE A 39 6.58 18.28 -19.05
CA PHE A 39 8.04 18.19 -19.16
C PHE A 39 8.59 16.99 -18.39
N ALA A 40 8.17 16.80 -17.14
CA ALA A 40 8.65 15.72 -16.28
C ALA A 40 8.22 14.32 -16.77
N THR A 41 7.02 14.20 -17.35
CA THR A 41 6.46 12.90 -17.74
C THR A 41 6.55 12.63 -19.24
N GLN A 42 6.79 13.64 -20.08
CA GLN A 42 6.73 13.59 -21.55
C GLN A 42 5.38 13.07 -22.09
N LEU A 43 4.32 13.15 -21.29
CA LEU A 43 2.96 12.74 -21.63
C LEU A 43 2.04 13.97 -21.72
N GLN A 44 0.88 13.80 -22.36
CA GLN A 44 -0.17 14.82 -22.37
C GLN A 44 -1.00 14.71 -21.07
N PRO A 45 -0.91 15.68 -20.15
CA PRO A 45 -1.74 15.68 -18.95
C PRO A 45 -3.21 15.97 -19.31
N GLU A 46 -4.10 15.15 -18.78
CA GLU A 46 -5.56 15.29 -18.83
C GLU A 46 -6.07 15.50 -17.42
N TRP A 47 -6.75 16.62 -17.20
CA TRP A 47 -7.05 17.10 -15.86
C TRP A 47 -8.36 16.52 -15.33
N VAL A 48 -8.34 16.05 -14.09
CA VAL A 48 -9.50 15.50 -13.39
C VAL A 48 -9.68 16.27 -12.08
N ILE A 49 -10.80 17.00 -11.97
CA ILE A 49 -11.09 17.79 -10.78
C ILE A 49 -11.51 16.86 -9.66
N VAL A 50 -10.79 16.94 -8.54
CA VAL A 50 -11.06 16.17 -7.33
C VAL A 50 -11.16 17.09 -6.13
N GLU A 51 -11.90 16.64 -5.12
CA GLU A 51 -12.03 17.36 -3.85
C GLU A 51 -10.68 17.44 -3.13
N HIS A 52 -10.35 18.63 -2.64
CA HIS A 52 -9.09 18.92 -1.94
C HIS A 52 -8.88 17.99 -0.72
N ASP A 53 -9.91 17.77 0.09
CA ASP A 53 -9.84 16.95 1.29
C ASP A 53 -9.40 15.50 1.01
N LYS A 54 -9.91 14.93 -0.09
CA LYS A 54 -9.57 13.57 -0.52
C LYS A 54 -8.17 13.52 -1.11
N LEU A 55 -7.79 14.55 -1.87
CA LEU A 55 -6.47 14.64 -2.48
C LEU A 55 -5.36 14.76 -1.43
N VAL A 56 -5.54 15.58 -0.39
CA VAL A 56 -4.56 15.71 0.69
C VAL A 56 -4.36 14.38 1.42
N LYS A 57 -5.45 13.65 1.71
CA LYS A 57 -5.38 12.31 2.33
C LYS A 57 -4.67 11.30 1.44
N MET A 58 -4.93 11.31 0.13
CA MET A 58 -4.25 10.42 -0.82
C MET A 58 -2.76 10.74 -0.96
N LEU A 59 -2.39 12.02 -0.98
CA LEU A 59 -0.99 12.44 -1.04
C LEU A 59 -0.23 12.07 0.23
N SER A 60 -0.83 12.22 1.42
CA SER A 60 -0.19 11.77 2.67
C SER A 60 0.03 10.26 2.72
N GLN A 61 -0.89 9.47 2.16
CA GLN A 61 -0.76 8.01 2.10
C GLN A 61 0.25 7.55 1.03
N SER A 62 0.36 8.28 -0.09
CA SER A 62 1.26 7.91 -1.19
C SER A 62 2.73 8.28 -0.94
N GLY A 63 2.99 9.16 0.02
CA GLY A 63 4.33 9.54 0.47
C GLY A 63 4.89 8.68 1.60
N ALA A 64 4.05 7.87 2.26
CA ALA A 64 4.48 6.94 3.28
C ALA A 64 5.36 5.87 2.64
N SER A 65 6.62 5.78 3.10
CA SER A 65 7.49 4.68 2.73
C SER A 65 6.82 3.33 3.06
N ALA A 66 7.21 2.23 2.39
CA ALA A 66 6.70 0.90 2.74
C ALA A 66 6.84 0.60 4.25
N THR A 67 7.84 1.20 4.91
CA THR A 67 8.08 1.17 6.34
C THR A 67 7.02 1.94 7.15
N GLU A 68 6.63 3.15 6.73
CA GLU A 68 5.58 3.95 7.41
C GLU A 68 4.18 3.40 7.15
N ALA A 69 3.94 2.79 5.99
CA ALA A 69 2.72 2.04 5.73
C ALA A 69 2.62 0.80 6.64
N LEU A 70 3.75 0.12 6.89
CA LEU A 70 3.83 -0.98 7.85
C LEU A 70 3.70 -0.49 9.30
N GLU A 71 4.28 0.65 9.68
CA GLU A 71 4.10 1.24 11.02
C GLU A 71 2.67 1.76 11.25
N SER A 72 1.99 2.26 10.23
CA SER A 72 0.56 2.61 10.34
C SER A 72 -0.35 1.37 10.47
N ILE A 73 0.08 0.21 9.96
CA ILE A 73 -0.61 -1.07 10.15
C ILE A 73 -0.24 -1.68 11.51
N ALA A 74 0.99 -1.52 11.98
CA ALA A 74 1.50 -2.09 13.23
C ALA A 74 1.23 -1.22 14.48
N GLY A 75 0.99 0.08 14.30
CA GLY A 75 0.77 1.05 15.38
C GLY A 75 -0.70 1.32 15.71
N GLY A 76 -1.63 0.85 14.89
CA GLY A 76 -2.99 0.59 15.33
C GLY A 76 -3.00 -0.80 15.96
N GLU A 77 -3.49 -0.94 17.18
CA GLU A 77 -3.88 -2.24 17.73
C GLU A 77 -4.84 -2.90 16.73
N PHE A 78 -4.29 -3.71 15.83
CA PHE A 78 -5.05 -4.68 15.06
C PHE A 78 -5.36 -5.78 16.08
N ASP A 79 -6.36 -5.49 16.90
CA ASP A 79 -7.14 -6.52 17.57
C ASP A 79 -7.63 -7.44 16.46
N PHE A 80 -7.00 -8.61 16.38
CA PHE A 80 -7.40 -9.67 15.47
C PHE A 80 -8.64 -10.32 16.07
N ASP A 81 -9.71 -9.52 16.23
CA ASP A 81 -11.06 -10.01 16.43
C ASP A 81 -11.46 -10.56 15.05
N ILE A 82 -10.93 -11.75 14.74
CA ILE A 82 -11.59 -12.66 13.81
C ILE A 82 -12.97 -12.80 14.40
N ALA A 83 -13.92 -12.05 13.84
CA ALA A 83 -15.31 -12.36 13.96
C ALA A 83 -15.42 -13.86 13.66
N GLU A 84 -15.69 -14.64 14.70
CA GLU A 84 -16.25 -15.98 14.59
C GLU A 84 -17.52 -15.82 13.76
N ASP A 85 -17.37 -15.91 12.43
CA ASP A 85 -18.48 -16.10 11.51
C ASP A 85 -18.99 -17.50 11.80
N ASP A 86 -19.99 -17.53 12.68
CA ASP A 86 -20.76 -18.67 13.10
C ASP A 86 -21.44 -19.30 11.88
N ALA A 87 -20.77 -20.27 11.25
CA ALA A 87 -21.37 -21.21 10.32
C ALA A 87 -20.63 -22.55 10.28
N THR A 88 -20.94 -23.41 11.26
CA THR A 88 -20.97 -24.90 11.16
C THR A 88 -19.63 -25.69 11.14
N PRO A 89 -19.63 -26.97 11.57
CA PRO A 89 -19.79 -27.45 12.93
C PRO A 89 -18.51 -28.15 13.45
N LYS A 90 -18.04 -27.70 14.62
CA LYS A 90 -17.57 -28.50 15.77
C LYS A 90 -17.32 -30.00 15.50
N GLN A 91 -16.09 -30.39 15.11
CA GLN A 91 -15.48 -31.62 15.68
C GLN A 91 -13.98 -31.91 15.46
N GLU A 92 -13.20 -31.10 14.72
CA GLU A 92 -11.79 -31.46 14.44
C GLU A 92 -10.72 -30.48 14.96
N ALA A 93 -11.09 -29.34 15.55
CA ALA A 93 -10.13 -28.27 15.91
C ALA A 93 -9.34 -28.51 17.22
N ALA A 94 -9.62 -29.58 17.98
CA ALA A 94 -8.94 -29.82 19.25
C ALA A 94 -7.49 -30.33 19.09
N GLU A 95 -7.10 -30.82 17.92
CA GLU A 95 -5.73 -31.33 17.69
C GLU A 95 -4.77 -30.28 17.09
N LEU A 96 -5.27 -29.15 16.59
CA LEU A 96 -4.42 -28.12 15.95
C LEU A 96 -3.86 -27.10 16.96
N ALA A 97 -4.57 -26.82 18.06
CA ALA A 97 -4.15 -25.84 19.06
C ALA A 97 -2.90 -26.25 19.85
N ASP A 98 -2.64 -27.56 19.99
CA ASP A 98 -1.48 -28.09 20.74
C ASP A 98 -0.21 -28.21 19.86
N VAL A 99 -0.34 -28.04 18.54
CA VAL A 99 0.77 -28.11 17.57
C VAL A 99 1.45 -26.74 17.37
N GLU A 100 0.74 -25.64 17.62
CA GLU A 100 1.27 -24.28 17.48
C GLU A 100 2.29 -23.89 18.56
N ASP A 101 2.33 -24.61 19.69
CA ASP A 101 3.27 -24.35 20.79
C ASP A 101 4.62 -25.10 20.62
N ALA A 102 4.76 -25.91 19.56
CA ALA A 102 5.98 -26.66 19.29
C ALA A 102 7.11 -25.74 18.78
N PRO A 103 8.34 -25.82 19.34
CA PRO A 103 9.47 -24.94 18.97
C PRO A 103 9.81 -24.96 17.47
N VAL A 104 9.55 -26.09 16.81
CA VAL A 104 9.82 -26.29 15.38
C VAL A 104 8.85 -25.48 14.51
N VAL A 105 7.59 -25.35 14.92
CA VAL A 105 6.56 -24.62 14.16
C VAL A 105 6.83 -23.11 14.23
N ARG A 106 7.16 -22.60 15.42
CA ARG A 106 7.60 -21.21 15.59
C ARG A 106 8.86 -20.88 14.79
N PHE A 107 9.79 -21.82 14.68
CA PHE A 107 11.01 -21.66 13.90
C PHE A 107 10.71 -21.55 12.39
N LEU A 108 9.86 -22.42 11.85
CA LEU A 108 9.41 -22.37 10.46
C LEU A 108 8.67 -21.06 10.14
N GLN A 109 7.78 -20.64 11.03
CA GLN A 109 7.01 -19.40 10.86
C GLN A 109 7.92 -18.16 10.86
N LYS A 110 8.92 -18.12 11.76
CA LYS A 110 9.95 -17.08 11.75
C LYS A 110 10.78 -17.10 10.47
N MET A 111 11.22 -18.27 10.01
CA MET A 111 11.99 -18.38 8.76
C MET A 111 11.19 -17.89 7.53
N LEU A 112 9.88 -18.14 7.48
CA LEU A 112 9.00 -17.64 6.42
C LEU A 112 8.88 -16.11 6.47
N VAL A 113 8.69 -15.53 7.66
CA VAL A 113 8.64 -14.08 7.85
C VAL A 113 9.98 -13.44 7.43
N ASP A 114 11.10 -14.05 7.83
CA ASP A 114 12.44 -13.58 7.49
C ASP A 114 12.70 -13.68 5.97
N ALA A 115 12.25 -14.75 5.31
CA ALA A 115 12.35 -14.91 3.85
C ALA A 115 11.56 -13.85 3.08
N ILE A 116 10.36 -13.51 3.55
CA ILE A 116 9.52 -12.45 2.97
C ILE A 116 10.20 -11.09 3.15
N ASN A 117 10.72 -10.80 4.34
CA ASN A 117 11.46 -9.56 4.63
C ASN A 117 12.71 -9.41 3.75
N LEU A 118 13.43 -10.52 3.51
CA LEU A 118 14.63 -10.57 2.67
C LEU A 118 14.33 -10.69 1.16
N ARG A 119 13.06 -10.83 0.76
CA ARG A 119 12.63 -11.16 -0.60
C ARG A 119 13.37 -12.38 -1.17
N ALA A 120 13.65 -13.35 -0.32
CA ALA A 120 14.23 -14.61 -0.75
C ALA A 120 13.16 -15.38 -1.56
N SER A 121 13.55 -15.85 -2.74
CA SER A 121 12.66 -16.63 -3.61
C SER A 121 12.76 -18.14 -3.37
N ASP A 122 13.77 -18.58 -2.60
CA ASP A 122 14.01 -19.98 -2.27
C ASP A 122 14.45 -20.10 -0.81
N LEU A 123 13.94 -21.13 -0.14
CA LEU A 123 14.33 -21.54 1.21
C LEU A 123 14.91 -22.95 1.11
N HIS A 124 16.24 -23.05 1.05
CA HIS A 124 16.94 -24.32 0.98
C HIS A 124 17.29 -24.80 2.39
N PHE A 125 16.90 -26.03 2.73
CA PHE A 125 17.20 -26.68 4.00
C PHE A 125 18.25 -27.78 3.76
N GLU A 126 19.32 -27.80 4.55
CA GLU A 126 20.34 -28.88 4.62
C GLU A 126 20.31 -29.56 5.99
#